data_AF-A0A3R9I8B4-F1
#
_entry.id   AF-A0A3R9I8B4-F1
#
_cell.length_a   1.000
_cell.length_b   1.000
_cell.length_c   1.000
_cell.angle_alpha   90.00
_cell.angle_beta   90.00
_cell.angle_gamma   90.00
#
_symmetry.space_group_name_H-M   'P 1'
#
loop_
_entity.id
_entity.type
_entity.pdbx_description
1 polymer ?
#
loop_
_entity_poly.entity_id
_entity_poly.type
_entity_poly.pdbx_seq_one_letter_code
_entity_poly.pdbx_strand_id
1 'polypeptide(L)'
;MDFTEYLYKNIGERVRLDRQTKKMNLSTYSRHISQCTYDKKVKETGNTQNNPITGITERNIGKIEKGVHDNFRSFLSDNQIKALTATLDCNQDELLLGNKEQKQEIVKILLLGCLLNNIDVQIDSVSSETWRVLYHKSQSLGFKPNKKTERLGNIVLKFLLSYPTFQKHFMNSVFYYSDNYPDKYTPFKSKDEQHSDSFNRKLQNNYAGDLEKVNSQLQTWYTTDLGNITSVLLRKPENIIYIFEAFEYTIYKIIDLIFDKFIERFNNSLNTRGKNKAPSKIIYYLDSDVLLNIILEDDIYYLLVNELKKEQIDKTNSLFHIQFLQLLQYQNLFLEKIHSKYKDTSENYDKFKLYSDLTQLIKFYEKTKENHLTLYVNDFIDNQDYE
;
A
#
# COMPACT_ATOMS: atom_id res chain seq x y z
N MET A 1 15.82 -2.97 -10.00
CA MET A 1 15.67 -4.44 -10.11
C MET A 1 14.18 -4.70 -10.18
N ASP A 2 13.71 -5.50 -11.14
CA ASP A 2 12.30 -5.84 -11.31
C ASP A 2 11.83 -6.83 -10.20
N PHE A 3 10.58 -6.74 -9.74
CA PHE A 3 10.03 -7.64 -8.72
C PHE A 3 10.05 -9.10 -9.18
N THR A 4 9.82 -9.35 -10.47
CA THR A 4 9.90 -10.71 -11.02
C THR A 4 11.33 -11.25 -10.92
N GLU A 5 12.34 -10.41 -11.18
CA GLU A 5 13.75 -10.75 -11.02
C GLU A 5 14.11 -11.04 -9.55
N TYR A 6 13.48 -10.32 -8.61
CA TYR A 6 13.59 -10.60 -7.17
C TYR A 6 13.13 -12.02 -6.81
N LEU A 7 11.99 -12.46 -7.34
CA LEU A 7 11.50 -13.81 -7.13
C LEU A 7 12.45 -14.86 -7.73
N TYR A 8 13.00 -14.62 -8.92
CA TYR A 8 13.95 -15.54 -9.54
C TYR A 8 15.25 -15.68 -8.77
N LYS A 9 15.79 -14.57 -8.26
CA LYS A 9 16.97 -14.63 -7.39
C LYS A 9 16.68 -15.40 -6.12
N ASN A 10 15.50 -15.24 -5.50
CA ASN A 10 15.13 -16.01 -4.33
C ASN A 10 15.04 -17.53 -4.63
N ILE A 11 14.47 -17.91 -5.76
CA ILE A 11 14.44 -19.33 -6.19
C ILE A 11 15.88 -19.84 -6.39
N GLY A 12 16.73 -19.07 -7.08
CA GLY A 12 18.13 -19.41 -7.29
C GLY A 12 18.92 -19.59 -6.00
N GLU A 13 18.72 -18.69 -5.04
CA GLU A 13 19.35 -18.74 -3.73
C GLU A 13 18.96 -20.01 -2.94
N ARG A 14 17.70 -20.46 -3.00
CA ARG A 14 17.27 -21.71 -2.35
C ARG A 14 18.02 -22.92 -2.91
N VAL A 15 18.12 -23.00 -4.24
CA VAL A 15 18.86 -24.07 -4.94
C VAL A 15 20.35 -24.02 -4.57
N ARG A 16 20.93 -22.82 -4.55
CA ARG A 16 22.34 -22.59 -4.17
C ARG A 16 22.62 -23.02 -2.74
N LEU A 17 21.74 -22.65 -1.80
CA LEU A 17 21.88 -22.97 -0.37
C LEU A 17 21.76 -24.47 -0.12
N ASP A 18 20.81 -25.17 -0.74
CA ASP A 18 20.70 -26.63 -0.61
C ASP A 18 21.97 -27.32 -1.13
N ARG A 19 22.46 -26.92 -2.30
CA ARG A 19 23.69 -27.47 -2.86
C ARG A 19 24.90 -27.25 -1.95
N GLN A 20 25.06 -26.02 -1.43
CA GLN A 20 26.17 -25.67 -0.54
C GLN A 20 26.08 -26.42 0.79
N THR A 21 24.89 -26.55 1.36
CA THR A 21 24.64 -27.30 2.60
C THR A 21 25.04 -28.77 2.43
N LYS A 22 24.74 -29.35 1.26
CA LYS A 22 25.15 -30.70 0.88
C LYS A 22 26.62 -30.82 0.42
N LYS A 23 27.36 -29.71 0.39
CA LYS A 23 28.77 -29.62 -0.05
C LYS A 23 29.02 -30.18 -1.45
N MET A 24 28.06 -30.00 -2.36
CA MET A 24 28.14 -30.53 -3.73
C MET A 24 28.62 -29.48 -4.72
N ASN A 25 29.41 -29.89 -5.72
CA ASN A 25 29.65 -29.08 -6.91
C ASN A 25 28.48 -29.22 -7.89
N LEU A 26 28.45 -28.41 -8.96
CA LEU A 26 27.33 -28.40 -9.92
C LEU A 26 27.11 -29.77 -10.60
N SER A 27 28.19 -30.49 -10.90
CA SER A 27 28.13 -31.83 -11.52
C SER A 27 27.49 -32.85 -10.60
N THR A 28 27.99 -32.96 -9.38
CA THR A 28 27.45 -33.89 -8.38
C THR A 28 26.01 -33.53 -8.03
N TYR A 29 25.70 -32.24 -7.93
CA TYR A 29 24.35 -31.78 -7.62
C TYR A 29 23.35 -32.06 -8.75
N SER A 30 23.77 -31.93 -10.02
CA SER A 30 22.93 -32.32 -11.16
C SER A 30 22.56 -33.81 -11.14
N ARG A 31 23.52 -34.67 -10.76
CA ARG A 31 23.28 -36.11 -10.59
C ARG A 31 22.36 -36.38 -9.40
N HIS A 32 22.59 -35.69 -8.28
CA HIS A 32 21.76 -35.75 -7.08
C HIS A 32 20.30 -35.40 -7.37
N ILE A 33 20.04 -34.30 -8.08
CA ILE A 33 18.69 -33.89 -8.49
C ILE A 33 18.00 -34.99 -9.31
N SER A 34 18.73 -35.56 -10.27
CA SER A 34 18.19 -36.63 -11.13
C SER A 34 17.83 -37.88 -10.32
N GLN A 35 18.66 -38.22 -9.33
CA GLN A 35 18.39 -39.33 -8.41
C GLN A 35 17.16 -39.07 -7.54
N CYS A 36 17.07 -37.92 -6.86
CA CYS A 36 15.91 -37.57 -6.04
C CYS A 36 14.60 -37.59 -6.85
N THR A 37 14.65 -37.11 -8.10
CA THR A 37 13.49 -37.13 -8.99
C THR A 37 13.07 -38.56 -9.34
N TYR A 38 14.04 -39.46 -9.58
CA TYR A 38 13.78 -40.87 -9.85
C TYR A 38 13.16 -41.54 -8.62
N ASP A 39 13.76 -41.35 -7.45
CA ASP A 39 13.29 -41.94 -6.18
C ASP A 39 11.85 -41.52 -5.87
N LYS A 40 11.53 -40.22 -6.03
CA LYS A 40 10.17 -39.71 -5.84
C LYS A 40 9.18 -40.34 -6.82
N LYS A 41 9.53 -40.45 -8.10
CA LYS A 41 8.69 -41.09 -9.13
C LYS A 41 8.44 -42.57 -8.82
N VAL A 42 9.47 -43.30 -8.38
CA VAL A 42 9.33 -44.72 -7.98
C VAL A 42 8.41 -44.84 -6.78
N LYS A 43 8.57 -43.97 -5.77
CA LYS A 43 7.70 -43.95 -4.58
C LYS A 43 6.24 -43.65 -4.91
N GLU A 44 5.97 -42.72 -5.82
CA GLU A 44 4.61 -42.30 -6.18
C GLU A 44 3.89 -43.24 -7.15
N THR A 45 4.63 -43.88 -8.08
CA THR A 45 4.02 -44.60 -9.21
C THR A 45 4.46 -46.06 -9.34
N GLY A 46 5.47 -46.51 -8.58
CA GLY A 46 6.10 -47.83 -8.74
C GLY A 46 6.90 -47.99 -10.04
N ASN A 47 7.01 -46.96 -10.88
CA ASN A 47 7.63 -47.06 -12.20
C ASN A 47 9.17 -46.91 -12.12
N THR A 48 9.88 -48.02 -12.37
CA THR A 48 11.34 -48.11 -12.41
C THR A 48 11.94 -48.13 -13.81
N GLN A 49 11.11 -48.13 -14.87
CA GLN A 49 11.56 -48.44 -16.23
C GLN A 49 12.36 -47.30 -16.90
N ASN A 50 12.06 -46.04 -16.57
CA ASN A 50 12.65 -44.88 -17.26
C ASN A 50 13.14 -43.81 -16.28
N ASN A 51 14.41 -43.44 -16.44
CA ASN A 51 15.00 -42.27 -15.80
C ASN A 51 14.18 -41.01 -16.14
N PRO A 52 13.83 -40.17 -15.16
CA PRO A 52 13.06 -38.97 -15.41
C PRO A 52 13.90 -37.97 -16.22
N ILE A 53 13.30 -37.41 -17.27
CA ILE A 53 13.89 -36.29 -18.00
C ILE A 53 13.70 -35.03 -17.15
N THR A 54 14.72 -34.67 -16.37
CA THR A 54 14.66 -33.51 -15.46
C THR A 54 14.90 -32.18 -16.18
N GLY A 55 15.66 -32.18 -17.28
CA GLY A 55 16.10 -30.94 -17.94
C GLY A 55 17.10 -30.11 -17.12
N ILE A 56 17.62 -30.67 -16.02
CA ILE A 56 18.61 -30.06 -15.16
C ILE A 56 20.00 -30.53 -15.60
N THR A 57 20.87 -29.58 -15.96
CA THR A 57 22.28 -29.81 -16.32
C THR A 57 23.16 -28.86 -15.49
N GLU A 58 24.46 -29.11 -15.41
CA GLU A 58 25.42 -28.24 -14.70
C GLU A 58 25.28 -26.76 -15.11
N ARG A 59 25.22 -26.51 -16.43
CA ARG A 59 25.04 -25.17 -17.00
C ARG A 59 23.70 -24.56 -16.62
N ASN A 60 22.64 -25.38 -16.56
CA ASN A 60 21.31 -24.92 -16.20
C ASN A 60 21.22 -24.60 -14.70
N ILE A 61 21.81 -25.40 -13.81
CA ILE A 61 21.89 -25.10 -12.36
C ILE A 61 22.58 -23.76 -12.15
N GLY A 62 23.73 -23.53 -12.80
CA GLY A 62 24.45 -22.27 -12.68
C GLY A 62 23.65 -21.05 -13.16
N LYS A 63 22.71 -21.22 -14.11
CA LYS A 63 21.77 -20.15 -14.51
C LYS A 63 20.68 -19.94 -13.46
N ILE A 64 20.09 -21.04 -12.96
CA ILE A 64 19.03 -21.02 -11.94
C ILE A 64 19.54 -20.35 -10.67
N GLU A 65 20.71 -20.75 -10.16
CA GLU A 65 21.31 -20.17 -8.94
C GLU A 65 21.53 -18.66 -9.04
N LYS A 66 21.78 -18.15 -10.24
CA LYS A 66 21.96 -16.71 -10.49
C LYS A 66 20.65 -15.96 -10.73
N GLY A 67 19.50 -16.65 -10.77
CA GLY A 67 18.21 -16.05 -11.12
C GLY A 67 18.14 -15.53 -12.57
N VAL A 68 19.00 -16.04 -13.47
CA VAL A 68 19.08 -15.54 -14.85
C VAL A 68 17.96 -16.15 -15.68
N HIS A 69 17.12 -15.30 -16.27
CA HIS A 69 16.10 -15.70 -17.24
C HIS A 69 16.47 -15.17 -18.64
N ASP A 70 16.24 -15.98 -19.68
CA ASP A 70 16.40 -15.55 -21.07
C ASP A 70 15.04 -15.02 -21.56
N ASN A 71 14.97 -13.85 -22.21
CA ASN A 71 13.74 -13.14 -22.63
C ASN A 71 12.69 -13.96 -23.41
N PHE A 72 13.05 -15.17 -23.89
CA PHE A 72 12.19 -16.02 -24.71
C PHE A 72 11.94 -17.43 -24.12
N ARG A 73 12.55 -17.78 -22.97
CA ARG A 73 12.40 -19.09 -22.33
C ARG A 73 11.84 -18.94 -20.91
N SER A 74 11.01 -19.89 -20.49
CA SER A 74 10.55 -19.95 -19.10
C SER A 74 11.75 -20.10 -18.16
N PHE A 75 11.81 -19.31 -17.08
CA PHE A 75 12.87 -19.39 -16.07
C PHE A 75 13.08 -20.83 -15.55
N LEU A 76 11.98 -21.54 -15.30
CA LEU A 76 11.94 -22.98 -15.05
C LEU A 76 10.90 -23.65 -15.97
N SER A 77 11.21 -24.85 -16.43
CA SER A 77 10.26 -25.76 -17.08
C SER A 77 9.55 -26.65 -16.05
N ASP A 78 8.44 -27.26 -16.44
CA ASP A 78 7.67 -28.16 -15.59
C ASP A 78 8.50 -29.34 -15.06
N ASN A 79 9.36 -29.91 -15.90
CA ASN A 79 10.25 -31.00 -15.49
C ASN A 79 11.30 -30.52 -14.47
N GLN A 80 11.81 -29.30 -14.63
CA GLN A 80 12.75 -28.71 -13.69
C GLN A 80 12.08 -28.41 -12.35
N ILE A 81 10.83 -27.92 -12.34
CA ILE A 81 10.07 -27.73 -11.10
C ILE A 81 9.86 -29.06 -10.38
N LYS A 82 9.41 -30.10 -11.08
CA LYS A 82 9.22 -31.43 -10.48
C LYS A 82 10.53 -31.98 -9.89
N ALA A 83 11.64 -31.79 -10.60
CA ALA A 83 12.94 -32.24 -10.14
C ALA A 83 13.45 -31.46 -8.91
N LEU A 84 13.29 -30.14 -8.91
CA LEU A 84 13.72 -29.28 -7.79
C LEU A 84 12.85 -29.49 -6.55
N THR A 85 11.52 -29.58 -6.69
CA THR A 85 10.61 -29.90 -5.58
C THR A 85 10.89 -31.28 -4.98
N ALA A 86 11.28 -32.27 -5.80
CA ALA A 86 11.73 -33.57 -5.31
C ALA A 86 13.06 -33.50 -4.54
N THR A 87 13.97 -32.64 -4.99
CA THR A 87 15.32 -32.54 -4.40
C THR A 87 15.34 -31.74 -3.09
N LEU A 88 14.52 -30.69 -3.03
CA LEU A 88 14.39 -29.80 -1.87
C LEU A 88 13.34 -30.30 -0.87
N ASP A 89 12.64 -31.39 -1.20
CA ASP A 89 11.54 -31.95 -0.42
C ASP A 89 10.49 -30.91 -0.03
N CYS A 90 10.02 -30.15 -1.03
CA CYS A 90 9.08 -29.05 -0.84
C CYS A 90 7.94 -29.06 -1.85
N ASN A 91 6.89 -28.31 -1.56
CA ASN A 91 5.79 -28.10 -2.48
C ASN A 91 6.14 -27.09 -3.59
N GLN A 92 5.36 -27.08 -4.67
CA GLN A 92 5.63 -26.21 -5.81
C GLN A 92 5.59 -24.71 -5.42
N ASP A 93 4.66 -24.31 -4.57
CA ASP A 93 4.60 -22.94 -4.05
C ASP A 93 5.74 -22.59 -3.10
N GLU A 94 6.23 -23.55 -2.33
CA GLU A 94 7.41 -23.35 -1.48
C GLU A 94 8.70 -23.18 -2.28
N LEU A 95 8.84 -23.92 -3.38
CA LEU A 95 9.93 -23.68 -4.33
C LEU A 95 9.86 -22.26 -4.90
N LEU A 96 8.68 -21.87 -5.38
CA LEU A 96 8.47 -20.66 -6.17
C LEU A 96 8.45 -19.38 -5.31
N LEU A 97 7.60 -19.35 -4.28
CA LEU A 97 7.41 -18.18 -3.41
C LEU A 97 8.28 -18.26 -2.15
N GLY A 98 8.57 -19.47 -1.65
CA GLY A 98 9.42 -19.68 -0.49
C GLY A 98 8.73 -20.29 0.72
N ASN A 99 9.44 -20.28 1.85
CA ASN A 99 8.87 -20.63 3.13
C ASN A 99 7.76 -19.63 3.56
N LYS A 100 7.11 -19.87 4.70
CA LYS A 100 6.04 -19.00 5.20
C LYS A 100 6.47 -17.53 5.31
N GLU A 101 7.64 -17.27 5.89
CA GLU A 101 8.17 -15.91 6.07
C GLU A 101 8.39 -15.20 4.74
N GLN A 102 8.97 -15.89 3.76
CA GLN A 102 9.20 -15.35 2.41
C GLN A 102 7.88 -15.06 1.68
N LYS A 103 6.88 -15.93 1.84
CA LYS A 103 5.53 -15.69 1.30
C LYS A 103 4.87 -14.48 1.95
N GLN A 104 4.99 -14.32 3.27
CA GLN A 104 4.48 -13.15 3.99
C GLN A 104 5.19 -11.86 3.55
N GLU A 105 6.51 -11.89 3.34
CA GLU A 105 7.27 -10.76 2.79
C GLU A 105 6.80 -10.38 1.38
N ILE A 106 6.47 -11.35 0.52
CA ILE A 106 5.86 -11.07 -0.80
C ILE A 106 4.54 -10.33 -0.65
N VAL A 107 3.64 -10.82 0.21
CA VAL A 107 2.35 -10.16 0.48
C VAL A 107 2.57 -8.76 1.07
N LYS A 108 3.52 -8.60 1.99
CA LYS A 108 3.93 -7.30 2.57
C LYS A 108 4.34 -6.31 1.48
N ILE A 109 5.18 -6.72 0.53
CA ILE A 109 5.63 -5.88 -0.58
C ILE A 109 4.45 -5.47 -1.47
N LEU A 110 3.56 -6.42 -1.81
CA LEU A 110 2.38 -6.15 -2.63
C LEU A 110 1.41 -5.16 -1.95
N LEU A 111 1.17 -5.33 -0.65
CA LEU A 111 0.32 -4.43 0.14
C LEU A 111 0.92 -3.02 0.26
N LEU A 112 2.23 -2.91 0.46
CA LEU A 112 2.91 -1.60 0.44
C LEU A 112 2.80 -0.95 -0.93
N GLY A 113 2.96 -1.72 -2.00
CA GLY A 113 2.77 -1.26 -3.38
C GLY A 113 1.38 -0.64 -3.57
N CYS A 114 0.33 -1.34 -3.13
CA CYS A 114 -1.04 -0.83 -3.17
C CYS A 114 -1.24 0.44 -2.32
N LEU A 115 -0.70 0.46 -1.09
CA LEU A 115 -0.79 1.60 -0.19
C LEU A 115 -0.21 2.88 -0.81
N LEU A 116 0.98 2.76 -1.43
CA LEU A 116 1.66 3.87 -2.07
C LEU A 116 1.12 4.17 -3.48
N ASN A 117 0.45 3.22 -4.12
CA ASN A 117 -0.19 3.38 -5.43
C ASN A 117 0.74 4.02 -6.49
N ASN A 118 2.01 3.59 -6.52
CA ASN A 118 3.10 4.16 -7.33
C ASN A 118 3.40 5.66 -7.14
N ILE A 119 3.05 6.23 -5.99
CA ILE A 119 3.54 7.55 -5.61
C ILE A 119 5.05 7.44 -5.36
N ASP A 120 5.83 8.26 -6.06
CA ASP A 120 7.26 8.39 -5.83
C ASP A 120 7.53 9.32 -4.65
N VAL A 121 8.39 8.88 -3.75
CA VAL A 121 8.70 9.55 -2.47
C VAL A 121 10.21 9.58 -2.29
N GLN A 122 10.75 10.75 -1.93
CA GLN A 122 12.15 10.91 -1.55
C GLN A 122 12.39 10.27 -0.17
N ILE A 123 12.84 9.02 -0.15
CA ILE A 123 13.00 8.22 1.07
C ILE A 123 14.41 8.29 1.68
N ASP A 124 15.39 8.76 0.90
CA ASP A 124 16.83 8.62 1.18
C ASP A 124 17.31 9.40 2.42
N SER A 125 16.64 10.49 2.79
CA SER A 125 17.07 11.38 3.87
C SER A 125 16.48 11.04 5.24
N VAL A 126 15.48 10.14 5.34
CA VAL A 126 14.58 10.12 6.51
C VAL A 126 14.28 8.73 7.09
N SER A 127 14.83 7.64 6.55
CA SER A 127 14.34 6.28 6.83
C SER A 127 15.41 5.25 7.21
N SER A 128 14.99 4.22 7.96
CA SER A 128 15.81 3.03 8.22
C SER A 128 16.19 2.31 6.91
N GLU A 129 17.35 1.65 6.88
CA GLU A 129 17.79 0.87 5.71
C GLU A 129 16.73 -0.19 5.31
N THR A 130 16.11 -0.82 6.30
CA THR A 130 15.05 -1.82 6.10
C THR A 130 13.86 -1.25 5.32
N TRP A 131 13.42 -0.02 5.64
CA TRP A 131 12.30 0.61 4.94
C TRP A 131 12.67 1.01 3.52
N ARG A 132 13.90 1.47 3.29
CA ARG A 132 14.38 1.78 1.92
C ARG A 132 14.35 0.54 1.05
N VAL A 133 14.88 -0.57 1.54
CA VAL A 133 14.86 -1.85 0.83
C VAL A 133 13.43 -2.27 0.51
N LEU A 134 12.51 -2.19 1.48
CA LEU A 134 11.11 -2.55 1.28
C LEU A 134 10.41 -1.62 0.27
N TYR A 135 10.62 -0.31 0.38
CA TYR A 135 10.10 0.68 -0.56
C TYR A 135 10.57 0.40 -1.98
N HIS A 136 11.87 0.22 -2.20
CA HIS A 136 12.41 -0.04 -3.54
C HIS A 136 11.85 -1.35 -4.14
N LYS A 137 11.65 -2.40 -3.33
CA LYS A 137 10.96 -3.61 -3.78
C LYS A 137 9.50 -3.33 -4.16
N SER A 138 8.78 -2.51 -3.40
CA SER A 138 7.39 -2.15 -3.73
C SER A 138 7.28 -1.33 -5.01
N GLN A 139 8.21 -0.41 -5.25
CA GLN A 139 8.28 0.38 -6.48
C GLN A 139 8.64 -0.49 -7.70
N SER A 140 9.37 -1.59 -7.50
CA SER A 140 9.67 -2.54 -8.59
C SER A 140 8.49 -3.35 -9.09
N LEU A 141 7.31 -3.26 -8.46
CA LEU A 141 6.11 -3.94 -8.93
C LEU A 141 5.62 -3.41 -10.27
N GLY A 142 5.86 -2.13 -10.57
CA GLY A 142 5.61 -1.53 -11.89
C GLY A 142 4.16 -1.52 -12.36
N PHE A 143 3.18 -1.80 -11.49
CA PHE A 143 1.77 -1.90 -11.87
C PHE A 143 1.19 -0.52 -12.20
N LYS A 144 0.18 -0.44 -13.08
CA LYS A 144 -0.52 0.83 -13.33
C LYS A 144 -1.58 1.08 -12.25
N PRO A 145 -1.60 2.27 -11.62
CA PRO A 145 -2.66 2.62 -10.67
C PRO A 145 -4.04 2.38 -11.27
N ASN A 146 -4.89 1.66 -10.53
CA ASN A 146 -6.26 1.39 -10.92
C ASN A 146 -7.19 1.40 -9.69
N LYS A 147 -8.50 1.37 -9.93
CA LYS A 147 -9.48 1.45 -8.84
C LYS A 147 -9.33 0.34 -7.80
N LYS A 148 -8.93 -0.88 -8.20
CA LYS A 148 -8.75 -1.99 -7.25
C LYS A 148 -7.51 -1.78 -6.38
N THR A 149 -6.39 -1.36 -6.96
CA THR A 149 -5.16 -1.07 -6.19
C THR A 149 -5.37 0.09 -5.24
N GLU A 150 -6.04 1.14 -5.69
CA GLU A 150 -6.45 2.28 -4.85
C GLU A 150 -7.36 1.82 -3.71
N ARG A 151 -8.37 1.00 -4.01
CA ARG A 151 -9.28 0.45 -3.00
C ARG A 151 -8.54 -0.34 -1.93
N LEU A 152 -7.65 -1.24 -2.33
CA LEU A 152 -6.86 -2.02 -1.37
C LEU A 152 -5.88 -1.14 -0.58
N GLY A 153 -5.19 -0.20 -1.24
CA GLY A 153 -4.30 0.74 -0.58
C GLY A 153 -5.01 1.58 0.49
N ASN A 154 -6.22 2.05 0.19
CA ASN A 154 -7.05 2.80 1.12
C ASN A 154 -7.57 1.95 2.28
N ILE A 155 -7.85 0.66 2.06
CA ILE A 155 -8.17 -0.29 3.13
C ILE A 155 -6.96 -0.50 4.04
N VAL A 156 -5.77 -0.72 3.47
CA VAL A 156 -4.52 -0.83 4.24
C VAL A 156 -4.30 0.45 5.05
N LEU A 157 -4.49 1.63 4.45
CA LEU A 157 -4.40 2.92 5.15
C LEU A 157 -5.36 3.01 6.33
N LYS A 158 -6.58 2.48 6.22
CA LYS A 158 -7.55 2.44 7.32
C LYS A 158 -7.09 1.51 8.45
N PHE A 159 -6.45 0.39 8.15
CA PHE A 159 -5.82 -0.45 9.18
C PHE A 159 -4.68 0.30 9.88
N LEU A 160 -3.88 1.10 9.17
CA LEU A 160 -2.81 1.88 9.80
C LEU A 160 -3.32 2.82 10.90
N LEU A 161 -4.58 3.27 10.80
CA LEU A 161 -5.21 4.15 11.81
C LEU A 161 -5.50 3.43 13.13
N SER A 162 -5.39 2.11 13.20
CA SER A 162 -5.39 1.39 14.48
C SER A 162 -4.12 1.67 15.30
N TYR A 163 -3.08 2.27 14.69
CA TYR A 163 -1.88 2.69 15.38
C TYR A 163 -2.03 4.14 15.89
N PRO A 164 -2.09 4.38 17.21
CA PRO A 164 -2.49 5.69 17.77
C PRO A 164 -1.60 6.86 17.36
N THR A 165 -0.28 6.63 17.21
CA THR A 165 0.66 7.69 16.78
C THR A 165 0.35 8.15 15.36
N PHE A 166 0.13 7.19 14.44
CA PHE A 166 -0.25 7.51 13.07
C PHE A 166 -1.65 8.08 12.99
N GLN A 167 -2.59 7.57 13.78
CA GLN A 167 -3.93 8.12 13.89
C GLN A 167 -3.93 9.61 14.25
N LYS A 168 -3.17 10.01 15.29
CA LYS A 168 -3.01 11.41 15.69
C LYS A 168 -2.34 12.24 14.59
N HIS A 169 -1.28 11.70 13.98
CA HIS A 169 -0.58 12.37 12.90
C HIS A 169 -1.43 12.56 11.65
N PHE A 170 -2.22 11.54 11.28
CA PHE A 170 -3.17 11.56 10.18
C PHE A 170 -4.18 12.67 10.36
N MET A 171 -4.80 12.77 11.54
CA MET A 171 -5.75 13.85 11.83
C MET A 171 -5.11 15.21 11.63
N ASN A 172 -3.96 15.44 12.24
CA ASN A 172 -3.19 16.68 12.09
C ASN A 172 -2.82 16.98 10.64
N SER A 173 -2.43 15.94 9.90
CA SER A 173 -1.96 16.02 8.52
C SER A 173 -3.09 16.17 7.49
N VAL A 174 -4.33 15.90 7.86
CA VAL A 174 -5.44 15.89 6.90
C VAL A 174 -6.40 17.05 7.15
N PHE A 175 -6.67 17.35 8.43
CA PHE A 175 -7.61 18.41 8.83
C PHE A 175 -6.91 19.68 9.30
N TYR A 176 -5.75 19.55 9.98
CA TYR A 176 -5.07 20.67 10.64
C TYR A 176 -3.87 21.19 9.84
N TYR A 177 -3.83 20.93 8.53
CA TYR A 177 -2.70 21.32 7.69
C TYR A 177 -2.55 22.85 7.65
N SER A 178 -1.56 23.35 8.40
CA SER A 178 -1.20 24.77 8.45
C SER A 178 -0.20 25.16 7.36
N ASP A 179 0.41 24.24 6.62
CA ASP A 179 1.50 24.61 5.68
C ASP A 179 1.02 25.12 4.31
N ASN A 180 -0.29 25.02 4.04
CA ASN A 180 -0.93 25.88 3.04
C ASN A 180 -1.05 27.35 3.53
N TYR A 181 -0.65 27.62 4.77
CA TYR A 181 -0.29 28.94 5.26
C TYR A 181 1.24 28.98 5.27
N PRO A 182 1.89 29.50 4.21
CA PRO A 182 3.34 29.61 4.19
C PRO A 182 3.83 30.28 5.48
N ASP A 183 5.03 29.97 5.99
CA ASP A 183 5.60 30.65 7.17
C ASP A 183 5.70 32.18 7.02
N LYS A 184 5.47 32.71 5.82
CA LYS A 184 5.22 34.15 5.58
C LYS A 184 3.88 34.65 6.16
N TYR A 185 3.01 33.77 6.64
CA TYR A 185 1.63 34.07 7.06
C TYR A 185 1.39 33.85 8.56
N THR A 186 2.44 33.57 9.34
CA THR A 186 2.46 33.78 10.80
C THR A 186 3.30 35.02 11.13
N PRO A 187 2.75 36.02 11.84
CA PRO A 187 1.68 36.95 11.45
C PRO A 187 2.19 37.94 10.36
N PHE A 188 1.34 38.62 9.59
CA PHE A 188 0.88 39.99 9.92
C PHE A 188 1.85 40.86 10.75
N LYS A 189 3.16 40.79 10.49
CA LYS A 189 4.22 41.65 11.01
C LYS A 189 4.73 42.58 9.92
N SER A 190 3.85 43.39 9.37
CA SER A 190 4.08 44.83 9.22
C SER A 190 2.74 45.47 8.88
N LYS A 191 2.48 46.66 9.39
CA LYS A 191 1.31 47.47 8.99
C LYS A 191 1.45 48.02 7.56
N ASP A 192 2.52 47.67 6.85
CA ASP A 192 3.01 48.43 5.70
C ASP A 192 3.06 47.63 4.38
N GLU A 193 2.74 46.33 4.36
CA GLU A 193 2.65 45.57 3.10
C GLU A 193 1.22 45.58 2.53
N GLN A 194 0.93 46.61 1.73
CA GLN A 194 -0.23 46.63 0.84
C GLN A 194 -0.03 45.64 -0.32
N HIS A 195 -0.50 44.40 -0.16
CA HIS A 195 -0.57 43.44 -1.28
C HIS A 195 -1.83 43.66 -2.12
N SER A 196 -1.66 43.77 -3.45
CA SER A 196 -2.74 44.06 -4.41
C SER A 196 -3.91 43.08 -4.34
N ASP A 197 -5.12 43.55 -4.62
CA ASP A 197 -6.36 42.74 -4.60
C ASP A 197 -6.30 41.47 -5.46
N SER A 198 -5.49 41.48 -6.52
CA SER A 198 -5.30 40.35 -7.45
C SER A 198 -4.52 39.18 -6.83
N PHE A 199 -3.53 39.47 -5.97
CA PHE A 199 -2.71 38.46 -5.31
C PHE A 199 -3.53 37.72 -4.25
N ASN A 200 -4.32 38.47 -3.46
CA ASN A 200 -5.23 37.93 -2.46
C ASN A 200 -6.32 37.03 -3.06
N ARG A 201 -6.87 37.41 -4.23
CA ARG A 201 -7.92 36.64 -4.92
C ARG A 201 -7.39 35.30 -5.48
N LYS A 202 -6.14 35.28 -5.98
CA LYS A 202 -5.48 34.06 -6.47
C LYS A 202 -5.14 33.09 -5.33
N LEU A 203 -4.70 33.60 -4.19
CA LEU A 203 -4.41 32.80 -2.99
C LEU A 203 -5.67 32.12 -2.45
N GLN A 204 -6.78 32.87 -2.40
CA GLN A 204 -8.07 32.39 -1.92
C GLN A 204 -8.70 31.32 -2.81
N ASN A 205 -8.71 31.53 -4.14
CA ASN A 205 -9.24 30.54 -5.08
C ASN A 205 -8.43 29.23 -5.04
N ASN A 206 -7.12 29.31 -4.88
CA ASN A 206 -6.26 28.13 -4.75
C ASN A 206 -6.48 27.42 -3.40
N TYR A 207 -6.66 28.18 -2.31
CA TYR A 207 -6.92 27.62 -0.98
C TYR A 207 -8.27 26.91 -0.91
N ALA A 208 -9.34 27.58 -1.35
CA ALA A 208 -10.68 27.00 -1.38
C ALA A 208 -10.71 25.76 -2.28
N GLY A 209 -10.10 25.83 -3.47
CA GLY A 209 -10.00 24.70 -4.38
C GLY A 209 -9.20 23.51 -3.80
N ASP A 210 -8.12 23.77 -3.06
CA ASP A 210 -7.36 22.72 -2.39
C ASP A 210 -8.15 22.09 -1.22
N LEU A 211 -8.85 22.91 -0.44
CA LEU A 211 -9.67 22.45 0.68
C LEU A 211 -10.87 21.62 0.18
N GLU A 212 -11.55 22.08 -0.87
CA GLU A 212 -12.63 21.35 -1.55
C GLU A 212 -12.13 20.01 -2.09
N LYS A 213 -10.95 20.00 -2.73
CA LYS A 213 -10.35 18.79 -3.28
C LYS A 213 -10.00 17.79 -2.18
N VAL A 214 -9.34 18.24 -1.11
CA VAL A 214 -8.99 17.37 0.02
C VAL A 214 -10.26 16.83 0.68
N ASN A 215 -11.23 17.70 0.94
CA ASN A 215 -12.51 17.31 1.53
C ASN A 215 -13.26 16.29 0.67
N SER A 216 -13.35 16.51 -0.64
CA SER A 216 -13.95 15.58 -1.60
C SER A 216 -13.24 14.22 -1.59
N GLN A 217 -11.89 14.22 -1.55
CA GLN A 217 -11.11 12.99 -1.44
C GLN A 217 -11.37 12.25 -0.12
N LEU A 218 -11.51 12.97 1.00
CA LEU A 218 -11.80 12.37 2.32
C LEU A 218 -13.18 11.75 2.39
N GLN A 219 -14.19 12.44 1.86
CA GLN A 219 -15.54 11.90 1.77
C GLN A 219 -15.57 10.64 0.91
N THR A 220 -14.94 10.68 -0.26
CA THR A 220 -14.84 9.54 -1.17
C THR A 220 -14.15 8.37 -0.48
N TRP A 221 -13.05 8.65 0.24
CA TRP A 221 -12.24 7.65 0.91
C TRP A 221 -12.96 6.97 2.06
N TYR A 222 -13.66 7.78 2.85
CA TYR A 222 -14.42 7.25 3.97
C TYR A 222 -15.60 6.38 3.50
N THR A 223 -16.31 6.80 2.45
CA THR A 223 -17.56 6.16 2.00
C THR A 223 -17.36 5.01 1.02
N THR A 224 -16.36 5.08 0.13
CA THR A 224 -16.21 4.14 -1.00
C THR A 224 -14.85 3.44 -1.03
N ASP A 225 -13.97 3.72 -0.07
CA ASP A 225 -12.57 3.27 -0.07
C ASP A 225 -11.78 3.74 -1.31
N LEU A 226 -12.26 4.76 -2.03
CA LEU A 226 -11.59 5.40 -3.17
C LEU A 226 -11.25 6.85 -2.82
N GLY A 227 -10.34 7.49 -3.54
CA GLY A 227 -9.82 8.80 -3.20
C GLY A 227 -8.34 8.69 -2.84
N ASN A 228 -7.55 9.61 -3.39
CA ASN A 228 -6.10 9.55 -3.32
C ASN A 228 -5.56 10.19 -2.03
N ILE A 229 -5.96 9.64 -0.88
CA ILE A 229 -5.56 10.15 0.45
C ILE A 229 -4.07 9.96 0.70
N THR A 230 -3.46 8.88 0.20
CA THR A 230 -2.01 8.71 0.29
C THR A 230 -1.27 9.89 -0.34
N SER A 231 -1.72 10.42 -1.48
CA SER A 231 -1.12 11.65 -2.06
C SER A 231 -1.36 12.90 -1.22
N VAL A 232 -2.49 12.99 -0.50
CA VAL A 232 -2.73 14.11 0.45
C VAL A 232 -1.71 14.05 1.59
N LEU A 233 -1.52 12.87 2.18
CA LEU A 233 -0.56 12.65 3.26
C LEU A 233 0.87 12.91 2.81
N LEU A 234 1.25 12.43 1.61
CA LEU A 234 2.62 12.50 1.10
C LEU A 234 2.99 13.82 0.41
N ARG A 235 2.14 14.85 0.48
CA ARG A 235 2.54 16.22 0.08
C ARG A 235 3.81 16.67 0.82
N LYS A 236 3.94 16.27 2.08
CA LYS A 236 5.18 16.38 2.84
C LYS A 236 5.91 15.04 2.84
N PRO A 237 7.14 14.95 2.33
CA PRO A 237 7.86 13.68 2.26
C PRO A 237 8.11 13.09 3.67
N GLU A 238 8.29 13.94 4.68
CA GLU A 238 8.46 13.56 6.09
C GLU A 238 7.29 12.76 6.68
N ASN A 239 6.08 12.87 6.11
CA ASN A 239 4.92 12.06 6.54
C ASN A 239 5.09 10.56 6.24
N ILE A 240 6.01 10.18 5.35
CA ILE A 240 6.26 8.79 5.01
C ILE A 240 6.76 7.96 6.21
N ILE A 241 7.47 8.59 7.17
CA ILE A 241 7.97 7.91 8.37
C ILE A 241 6.80 7.33 9.15
N TYR A 242 5.79 8.15 9.42
CA TYR A 242 4.62 7.74 10.19
C TYR A 242 3.81 6.64 9.48
N ILE A 243 3.78 6.65 8.14
CA ILE A 243 3.18 5.57 7.34
C ILE A 243 3.98 4.28 7.53
N PHE A 244 5.30 4.32 7.40
CA PHE A 244 6.14 3.12 7.56
C PHE A 244 6.10 2.55 8.97
N GLU A 245 6.15 3.39 10.00
CA GLU A 245 6.01 2.97 11.39
C GLU A 245 4.68 2.24 11.59
N ALA A 246 3.56 2.87 11.22
CA ALA A 246 2.24 2.25 11.33
C ALA A 246 2.13 0.95 10.53
N PHE A 247 2.71 0.93 9.33
CA PHE A 247 2.73 -0.24 8.46
C PHE A 247 3.44 -1.42 9.13
N GLU A 248 4.64 -1.23 9.69
CA GLU A 248 5.33 -2.29 10.42
C GLU A 248 4.53 -2.85 11.60
N TYR A 249 3.80 -1.99 12.32
CA TYR A 249 2.98 -2.42 13.47
C TYR A 249 1.71 -3.18 13.08
N THR A 250 1.12 -2.92 11.91
CA THR A 250 -0.22 -3.40 11.56
C THR A 250 -0.22 -4.45 10.45
N ILE A 251 0.83 -4.49 9.62
CA ILE A 251 0.81 -5.28 8.37
C ILE A 251 0.63 -6.77 8.59
N TYR A 252 1.23 -7.35 9.64
CA TYR A 252 1.10 -8.78 9.90
C TYR A 252 -0.32 -9.20 10.24
N LYS A 253 -1.11 -8.31 10.87
CA LYS A 253 -2.54 -8.54 11.08
C LYS A 253 -3.29 -8.65 9.75
N ILE A 254 -3.00 -7.77 8.80
CA ILE A 254 -3.59 -7.79 7.46
C ILE A 254 -3.16 -9.06 6.71
N ILE A 255 -1.87 -9.39 6.76
CA ILE A 255 -1.31 -10.59 6.14
C ILE A 255 -2.00 -11.82 6.70
N ASP A 256 -2.09 -11.99 8.01
CA ASP A 256 -2.69 -13.17 8.65
C ASP A 256 -4.16 -13.37 8.22
N LEU A 257 -4.91 -12.29 7.96
CA LEU A 257 -6.28 -12.40 7.45
C LEU A 257 -6.34 -12.94 6.02
N ILE A 258 -5.41 -12.55 5.15
CA ILE A 258 -5.50 -12.81 3.70
C ILE A 258 -4.56 -13.93 3.23
N PHE A 259 -3.64 -14.38 4.08
CA PHE A 259 -2.53 -15.25 3.72
C PHE A 259 -3.00 -16.58 3.12
N ASP A 260 -3.92 -17.27 3.81
CA ASP A 260 -4.40 -18.57 3.35
C ASP A 260 -5.11 -18.45 1.99
N LYS A 261 -5.91 -17.40 1.79
CA LYS A 261 -6.57 -17.11 0.52
C LYS A 261 -5.58 -16.82 -0.60
N PHE A 262 -4.51 -16.07 -0.30
CA PHE A 262 -3.45 -15.78 -1.25
C PHE A 262 -2.76 -17.07 -1.72
N ILE A 263 -2.38 -17.94 -0.78
CA ILE A 263 -1.72 -19.22 -1.08
C ILE A 263 -2.67 -20.18 -1.83
N GLU A 264 -3.93 -20.28 -1.39
CA GLU A 264 -4.93 -21.11 -2.04
C GLU A 264 -5.13 -20.70 -3.51
N ARG A 265 -5.36 -19.41 -3.77
CA ARG A 265 -5.56 -18.89 -5.14
C ARG A 265 -4.32 -19.03 -6.01
N PHE A 266 -3.13 -18.82 -5.44
CA PHE A 266 -1.87 -19.06 -6.15
C PHE A 266 -1.76 -20.53 -6.57
N ASN A 267 -2.00 -21.46 -5.65
CA ASN A 267 -1.97 -22.90 -5.94
C ASN A 267 -3.03 -23.33 -6.95
N ASN A 268 -4.25 -22.81 -6.85
CA ASN A 268 -5.31 -23.08 -7.82
C ASN A 268 -4.94 -22.59 -9.23
N SER A 269 -4.30 -21.42 -9.32
CA SER A 269 -3.78 -20.88 -10.58
C SER A 269 -2.68 -21.79 -11.17
N LEU A 270 -1.77 -22.30 -10.33
CA LEU A 270 -0.75 -23.25 -10.76
C LEU A 270 -1.34 -24.59 -11.22
N ASN A 271 -2.36 -25.10 -10.54
CA ASN A 271 -3.00 -26.40 -10.84
C ASN A 271 -3.82 -26.38 -12.15
N THR A 272 -4.27 -25.20 -12.56
CA THR A 272 -5.02 -24.95 -13.80
C THR A 272 -4.12 -24.54 -14.98
N ARG A 273 -2.80 -24.45 -14.76
CA ARG A 273 -1.81 -24.09 -15.78
C ARG A 273 -1.94 -24.94 -17.05
N GLY A 274 -1.99 -24.25 -18.20
CA GLY A 274 -2.12 -24.90 -19.52
C GLY A 274 -3.47 -25.54 -19.80
N LYS A 275 -4.46 -25.42 -18.90
CA LYS A 275 -5.85 -25.85 -19.10
C LYS A 275 -6.73 -24.63 -19.39
N ASN A 276 -7.85 -24.82 -20.07
CA ASN A 276 -8.88 -23.78 -20.26
C ASN A 276 -8.34 -22.43 -20.78
N LYS A 277 -7.42 -22.45 -21.76
CA LYS A 277 -6.73 -21.27 -22.31
C LYS A 277 -5.81 -20.52 -21.32
N ALA A 278 -5.60 -21.04 -20.10
CA ALA A 278 -4.68 -20.44 -19.14
C ALA A 278 -3.22 -20.53 -19.63
N PRO A 279 -2.36 -19.55 -19.31
CA PRO A 279 -0.96 -19.57 -19.68
C PRO A 279 -0.26 -20.83 -19.19
N SER A 280 0.60 -21.43 -20.03
CA SER A 280 1.33 -22.65 -19.70
C SER A 280 2.67 -22.39 -19.03
N LYS A 281 3.23 -21.18 -19.13
CA LYS A 281 4.59 -20.86 -18.64
C LYS A 281 4.55 -20.36 -17.19
N ILE A 282 5.43 -20.87 -16.34
CA ILE A 282 5.55 -20.49 -14.92
C ILE A 282 5.84 -18.99 -14.72
N ILE A 283 6.61 -18.38 -15.62
CA ILE A 283 6.94 -16.95 -15.59
C ILE A 283 5.69 -16.07 -15.47
N TYR A 284 4.58 -16.47 -16.09
CA TYR A 284 3.33 -15.74 -15.99
C TYR A 284 2.80 -15.68 -14.55
N TYR A 285 2.91 -16.78 -13.79
CA TYR A 285 2.38 -16.85 -12.44
C TYR A 285 3.26 -16.16 -11.39
N LEU A 286 4.48 -15.78 -11.76
CA LEU A 286 5.41 -15.02 -10.93
C LEU A 286 5.46 -13.53 -11.33
N ASP A 287 4.69 -13.14 -12.34
CA ASP A 287 4.53 -11.75 -12.74
C ASP A 287 3.89 -10.94 -11.60
N SER A 288 4.40 -9.73 -11.35
CA SER A 288 3.89 -8.85 -10.31
C SER A 288 2.40 -8.56 -10.48
N ASP A 289 1.93 -8.36 -11.71
CA ASP A 289 0.51 -8.10 -11.99
C ASP A 289 -0.35 -9.33 -11.65
N VAL A 290 0.14 -10.54 -11.90
CA VAL A 290 -0.59 -11.77 -11.60
C VAL A 290 -0.68 -12.01 -10.10
N LEU A 291 0.41 -11.81 -9.36
CA LEU A 291 0.42 -11.92 -7.91
C LEU A 291 -0.41 -10.82 -7.24
N LEU A 292 -0.34 -9.60 -7.77
CA LEU A 292 -1.14 -8.47 -7.33
C LEU A 292 -2.63 -8.76 -7.52
N ASN A 293 -3.02 -9.28 -8.69
CA ASN A 293 -4.42 -9.62 -8.95
C ASN A 293 -5.00 -10.61 -7.94
N ILE A 294 -4.20 -11.50 -7.35
CA ILE A 294 -4.67 -12.40 -6.29
C ILE A 294 -5.17 -11.60 -5.08
N ILE A 295 -4.41 -10.60 -4.61
CA ILE A 295 -4.78 -9.81 -3.42
C ILE A 295 -5.85 -8.74 -3.71
N LEU A 296 -6.10 -8.42 -4.99
CA LEU A 296 -7.11 -7.48 -5.44
C LEU A 296 -8.51 -8.10 -5.65
N GLU A 297 -8.68 -9.36 -5.28
CA GLU A 297 -9.94 -10.07 -5.41
C GLU A 297 -11.00 -9.55 -4.43
N ASP A 298 -12.26 -9.61 -4.86
CA ASP A 298 -13.36 -9.00 -4.09
C ASP A 298 -13.58 -9.68 -2.74
N ASP A 299 -13.37 -11.00 -2.65
CA ASP A 299 -13.51 -11.73 -1.37
C ASP A 299 -12.45 -11.31 -0.34
N ILE A 300 -11.22 -11.05 -0.78
CA ILE A 300 -10.16 -10.49 0.08
C ILE A 300 -10.55 -9.09 0.54
N TYR A 301 -11.05 -8.25 -0.37
CA TYR A 301 -11.55 -6.93 0.00
C TYR A 301 -12.66 -7.00 1.05
N TYR A 302 -13.69 -7.81 0.83
CA TYR A 302 -14.80 -7.92 1.77
C TYR A 302 -14.36 -8.50 3.12
N LEU A 303 -13.40 -9.42 3.13
CA LEU A 303 -12.80 -9.93 4.36
C LEU A 303 -12.15 -8.80 5.17
N LEU A 304 -11.33 -7.97 4.51
CA LEU A 304 -10.66 -6.84 5.14
C LEU A 304 -11.63 -5.76 5.62
N VAL A 305 -12.65 -5.41 4.82
CA VAL A 305 -13.69 -4.44 5.20
C VAL A 305 -14.47 -4.91 6.42
N ASN A 306 -14.82 -6.20 6.48
CA ASN A 306 -15.56 -6.74 7.61
C ASN A 306 -14.71 -6.72 8.88
N GLU A 307 -13.41 -6.98 8.77
CA GLU A 307 -12.52 -6.90 9.93
C GLU A 307 -12.33 -5.45 10.39
N LEU A 308 -12.13 -4.51 9.46
CA LEU A 308 -12.11 -3.09 9.79
C LEU A 308 -13.35 -2.69 10.57
N LYS A 309 -14.56 -3.01 10.09
CA LYS A 309 -15.82 -2.68 10.78
C LYS A 309 -15.85 -3.17 12.23
N LYS A 310 -15.31 -4.37 12.52
CA LYS A 310 -15.20 -4.87 13.90
C LYS A 310 -14.24 -4.01 14.72
N GLU A 311 -13.09 -3.67 14.16
CA GLU A 311 -12.11 -2.81 14.82
C GLU A 311 -12.64 -1.40 15.08
N GLN A 312 -13.49 -0.86 14.21
CA GLN A 312 -14.10 0.46 14.40
C GLN A 312 -15.06 0.50 15.60
N ILE A 313 -15.63 -0.64 15.99
CA ILE A 313 -16.59 -0.78 17.11
C ILE A 313 -15.85 -0.96 18.45
N ASP A 314 -14.54 -1.23 18.43
CA ASP A 314 -13.74 -1.26 19.66
C ASP A 314 -13.58 0.15 20.24
N LYS A 315 -13.69 0.30 21.58
CA LYS A 315 -13.90 1.57 22.29
C LYS A 315 -12.91 2.67 21.90
N THR A 316 -11.64 2.32 21.72
CA THR A 316 -10.57 3.28 21.40
C THR A 316 -10.65 3.77 19.94
N ASN A 317 -10.89 2.86 19.00
CA ASN A 317 -11.03 3.17 17.58
C ASN A 317 -12.38 3.83 17.27
N SER A 318 -13.43 3.49 18.01
CA SER A 318 -14.73 4.17 17.88
C SER A 318 -14.61 5.66 18.15
N LEU A 319 -13.85 6.05 19.18
CA LEU A 319 -13.63 7.48 19.48
C LEU A 319 -12.91 8.18 18.33
N PHE A 320 -11.91 7.54 17.73
CA PHE A 320 -11.24 8.06 16.54
C PHE A 320 -12.22 8.27 15.39
N HIS A 321 -13.01 7.26 15.04
CA HIS A 321 -13.93 7.35 13.91
C HIS A 321 -14.99 8.42 14.11
N ILE A 322 -15.49 8.57 15.35
CA ILE A 322 -16.40 9.66 15.71
C ILE A 322 -15.71 11.02 15.52
N GLN A 323 -14.48 11.19 16.02
CA GLN A 323 -13.72 12.43 15.86
C GLN A 323 -13.44 12.74 14.38
N PHE A 324 -13.06 11.75 13.59
CA PHE A 324 -12.85 11.89 12.14
C PHE A 324 -14.12 12.36 11.45
N LEU A 325 -15.26 11.70 11.71
CA LEU A 325 -16.54 12.06 11.12
C LEU A 325 -16.98 13.47 11.51
N GLN A 326 -16.79 13.85 12.79
CA GLN A 326 -17.09 15.19 13.26
C GLN A 326 -16.26 16.23 12.50
N LEU A 327 -14.95 16.03 12.37
CA LEU A 327 -14.06 16.98 11.68
C LEU A 327 -14.38 17.09 10.19
N LEU A 328 -14.72 15.96 9.55
CA LEU A 328 -15.20 15.97 8.17
C LEU A 328 -16.53 16.74 8.01
N GLN A 329 -17.47 16.58 8.94
CA GLN A 329 -18.73 17.33 8.95
C GLN A 329 -18.50 18.83 9.17
N TYR A 330 -17.61 19.22 10.08
CA TYR A 330 -17.25 20.63 10.29
C TYR A 330 -16.65 21.25 9.03
N GLN A 331 -15.73 20.56 8.38
CA GLN A 331 -15.13 21.02 7.12
C GLN A 331 -16.17 21.17 6.00
N ASN A 332 -17.16 20.27 5.93
CA ASN A 332 -18.30 20.40 5.00
C ASN A 332 -19.15 21.63 5.28
N LEU A 333 -19.60 21.81 6.53
CA LEU A 333 -20.43 22.96 6.91
C LEU A 333 -19.71 24.28 6.66
N PHE A 334 -18.39 24.30 6.87
CA PHE A 334 -17.57 25.47 6.57
C PHE A 334 -17.54 25.78 5.07
N LEU A 335 -17.30 24.78 4.22
CA LEU A 335 -17.34 24.93 2.76
C LEU A 335 -18.74 25.36 2.27
N GLU A 336 -19.81 24.80 2.84
CA GLU A 336 -21.18 25.19 2.54
C GLU A 336 -21.48 26.65 2.92
N LYS A 337 -20.97 27.13 4.06
CA LYS A 337 -21.10 28.55 4.47
C LYS A 337 -20.35 29.48 3.53
N ILE A 338 -19.16 29.08 3.06
CA ILE A 338 -18.46 29.80 1.99
C ILE A 338 -19.34 29.82 0.74
N HIS A 339 -19.80 28.67 0.23
CA HIS A 339 -20.58 28.67 -1.01
C HIS A 339 -21.93 29.40 -0.91
N SER A 340 -22.64 29.30 0.21
CA SER A 340 -23.99 29.86 0.40
C SER A 340 -24.00 31.37 0.62
N LYS A 341 -23.07 31.93 1.42
CA LYS A 341 -22.96 33.39 1.59
C LYS A 341 -22.47 34.11 0.32
N TYR A 342 -21.92 33.39 -0.66
CA TYR A 342 -21.23 33.98 -1.81
C TYR A 342 -21.74 33.56 -3.19
N LYS A 343 -22.92 32.90 -3.27
CA LYS A 343 -23.53 32.49 -4.54
C LYS A 343 -24.24 33.63 -5.30
N ASP A 344 -24.50 34.77 -4.65
CA ASP A 344 -25.43 35.81 -5.17
C ASP A 344 -24.98 37.28 -4.99
N THR A 345 -23.72 37.57 -4.69
CA THR A 345 -23.28 38.96 -4.49
C THR A 345 -22.49 39.50 -5.69
N SER A 346 -23.13 40.39 -6.47
CA SER A 346 -22.47 41.38 -7.33
C SER A 346 -21.71 42.46 -6.53
N GLU A 347 -21.66 42.32 -5.21
CA GLU A 347 -21.03 43.26 -4.28
C GLU A 347 -19.61 42.81 -3.93
N ASN A 348 -18.70 43.79 -3.91
CA ASN A 348 -17.28 43.60 -3.64
C ASN A 348 -17.05 42.80 -2.35
N TYR A 349 -16.56 41.57 -2.55
CA TYR A 349 -15.80 40.72 -1.64
C TYR A 349 -15.46 41.35 -0.26
N ASP A 350 -16.24 41.06 0.77
CA ASP A 350 -15.88 41.41 2.15
C ASP A 350 -14.84 40.43 2.71
N LYS A 351 -13.60 40.66 2.26
CA LYS A 351 -12.36 39.95 2.62
C LYS A 351 -12.23 39.64 4.11
N PHE A 352 -12.73 40.54 4.94
CA PHE A 352 -12.54 40.48 6.39
C PHE A 352 -13.37 39.36 7.04
N LYS A 353 -14.56 39.07 6.51
CA LYS A 353 -15.48 38.07 7.08
C LYS A 353 -15.02 36.64 6.81
N LEU A 354 -14.64 36.34 5.56
CA LEU A 354 -14.03 35.04 5.22
C LEU A 354 -12.71 34.83 5.99
N TYR A 355 -11.90 35.88 6.12
CA TYR A 355 -10.67 35.85 6.89
C TYR A 355 -10.91 35.59 8.39
N SER A 356 -11.95 36.19 8.96
CA SER A 356 -12.40 35.93 10.33
C SER A 356 -12.85 34.48 10.51
N ASP A 357 -13.68 33.96 9.58
CA ASP A 357 -14.21 32.60 9.64
C ASP A 357 -13.09 31.55 9.49
N LEU A 358 -12.12 31.78 8.60
CA LEU A 358 -10.90 30.97 8.48
C LEU A 358 -10.03 31.06 9.75
N THR A 359 -9.86 32.25 10.31
CA THR A 359 -9.08 32.45 11.54
C THR A 359 -9.73 31.79 12.75
N GLN A 360 -11.06 31.81 12.84
CA GLN A 360 -11.81 31.09 13.87
C GLN A 360 -11.68 29.58 13.70
N LEU A 361 -11.71 29.07 12.46
CA LEU A 361 -11.45 27.67 12.15
C LEU A 361 -10.04 27.25 12.55
N ILE A 362 -9.02 28.04 12.20
CA ILE A 362 -7.63 27.80 12.61
C ILE A 362 -7.50 27.84 14.14
N LYS A 363 -8.07 28.85 14.81
CA LYS A 363 -8.04 28.96 16.28
C LYS A 363 -8.79 27.83 16.98
N PHE A 364 -9.92 27.39 16.42
CA PHE A 364 -10.66 26.23 16.89
C PHE A 364 -9.76 25.00 16.81
N TYR A 365 -9.16 24.76 15.65
CA TYR A 365 -8.24 23.65 15.41
C TYR A 365 -7.00 23.68 16.32
N GLU A 366 -6.37 24.86 16.50
CA GLU A 366 -5.25 25.07 17.42
C GLU A 366 -5.63 24.80 18.88
N LYS A 367 -6.81 25.26 19.33
CA LYS A 367 -7.31 25.06 20.69
C LYS A 367 -7.69 23.61 20.98
N THR A 368 -8.17 22.87 19.97
CA THR A 368 -8.50 21.43 20.07
C THR A 368 -7.28 20.52 19.93
N LYS A 369 -6.12 21.03 19.52
CA LYS A 369 -4.88 20.25 19.41
C LYS A 369 -4.41 19.65 20.75
N GLU A 370 -4.86 20.24 21.86
CA GLU A 370 -4.52 19.84 23.24
C GLU A 370 -5.69 19.24 24.04
N ASN A 371 -6.93 19.31 23.56
CA ASN A 371 -8.12 18.89 24.31
C ASN A 371 -9.10 18.06 23.46
N HIS A 372 -9.75 17.07 24.08
CA HIS A 372 -10.90 16.37 23.50
C HIS A 372 -11.94 17.39 23.03
N LEU A 373 -12.38 17.26 21.77
CA LEU A 373 -13.38 18.11 21.14
C LEU A 373 -14.67 18.19 22.00
N THR A 374 -14.82 19.28 22.75
CA THR A 374 -16.13 19.74 23.20
C THR A 374 -16.80 20.41 22.00
N LEU A 375 -18.04 20.01 21.68
CA LEU A 375 -18.85 20.56 20.59
C LEU A 375 -18.89 22.10 20.65
N TYR A 376 -18.30 22.79 19.67
CA TYR A 376 -18.53 24.23 19.41
C TYR A 376 -19.25 24.43 18.08
N VAL A 377 -20.23 23.58 17.79
CA VAL A 377 -21.14 23.78 16.64
C VAL A 377 -21.79 25.17 16.70
N ASN A 378 -22.07 25.67 17.91
CA ASN A 378 -22.67 26.98 18.13
C ASN A 378 -21.75 28.17 17.82
N ASP A 379 -20.43 27.97 17.69
CA ASP A 379 -19.52 29.05 17.27
C ASP A 379 -19.53 29.22 15.74
N PHE A 380 -19.92 28.18 15.00
CA PHE A 380 -20.00 28.18 13.54
C PHE A 380 -21.42 28.32 13.01
N ILE A 381 -22.44 27.78 13.67
CA ILE A 381 -23.84 28.14 13.42
C ILE A 381 -23.98 29.57 13.93
N ASP A 382 -24.37 30.50 13.06
CA ASP A 382 -24.36 31.92 13.37
C ASP A 382 -24.97 32.15 14.77
N ASN A 383 -24.19 32.72 15.70
CA ASN A 383 -24.80 33.60 16.69
C ASN A 383 -25.54 34.61 15.83
N GLN A 384 -26.86 34.48 15.80
CA GLN A 384 -27.75 35.42 15.14
C GLN A 384 -27.20 36.80 15.47
N ASP A 385 -26.96 37.59 14.41
CA ASP A 385 -26.88 39.03 14.50
C ASP A 385 -28.16 39.46 15.24
N TYR A 386 -28.08 39.54 16.56
CA TYR A 386 -29.09 40.11 17.43
C TYR A 386 -28.72 41.58 17.54
N GLU A 387 -29.49 42.34 16.76
CA GLU A 387 -29.69 43.80 16.73
C GLU A 387 -28.61 44.66 16.07
#